data_AF-K0V483-F1
#
_entry.id   AF-K0V483-F1
#
_cell.length_a   1.000
_cell.length_b   1.000
_cell.length_c   1.000
_cell.angle_alpha   90.00
_cell.angle_beta   90.00
_cell.angle_gamma   90.00
#
_symmetry.space_group_name_H-M   'P 1'
#
loop_
_entity.id
_entity.type
_entity.pdbx_description
1 polymer ?
#
loop_
_entity_poly.entity_id
_entity_poly.type
_entity_poly.pdbx_seq_one_letter_code
_entity_poly.pdbx_strand_id
1 'polypeptide(L)'
;MVEQTNAKVIAAGIAKAREATTLLNRISAFFAAAMDAESTDRSAAAFLVTSVLEAQRHPELVSEEHDALRSSREFVKWAVDEAIASGELTTDTDIPAIVEMLVAVMWGMGFYAGYVGHRDEVAVIVDKFELLMANKLWQLRD
;
A
#
# COMPACT_ATOMS: atom_id res chain seq x y z
N MET A 1 1.97 -23.03 0.88
CA MET A 1 1.44 -22.48 -0.39
C MET A 1 0.79 -21.12 -0.22
N VAL A 2 0.12 -20.88 0.91
CA VAL A 2 -0.77 -19.74 1.12
C VAL A 2 -0.02 -18.44 1.50
N GLU A 3 0.89 -18.48 2.48
CA GLU A 3 1.84 -17.38 2.76
C GLU A 3 2.68 -16.99 1.53
N GLN A 4 3.01 -18.00 0.72
CA GLN A 4 3.79 -17.85 -0.50
C GLN A 4 3.05 -17.08 -1.60
N THR A 5 1.71 -17.03 -1.55
CA THR A 5 0.90 -16.24 -2.49
C THR A 5 0.83 -14.79 -2.03
N ASN A 6 0.73 -14.59 -0.71
CA ASN A 6 0.66 -13.26 -0.10
C ASN A 6 1.94 -12.44 -0.32
N ALA A 7 3.09 -13.05 -0.04
CA ALA A 7 4.39 -12.41 -0.26
C ALA A 7 4.63 -12.11 -1.75
N LYS A 8 4.12 -12.94 -2.67
CA LYS A 8 4.28 -12.73 -4.12
C LYS A 8 3.49 -11.52 -4.63
N VAL A 9 2.28 -11.27 -4.14
CA VAL A 9 1.48 -10.10 -4.55
C VAL A 9 2.16 -8.81 -4.08
N ILE A 10 2.59 -8.76 -2.82
CA ILE A 10 3.31 -7.60 -2.27
C ILE A 10 4.65 -7.42 -2.98
N ALA A 11 5.42 -8.48 -3.19
CA ALA A 11 6.69 -8.41 -3.91
C ALA A 11 6.52 -7.94 -5.36
N ALA A 12 5.47 -8.39 -6.06
CA ALA A 12 5.14 -7.92 -7.41
C ALA A 12 4.74 -6.44 -7.42
N GLY A 13 3.95 -5.99 -6.44
CA GLY A 13 3.61 -4.58 -6.26
C GLY A 13 4.83 -3.71 -5.99
N ILE A 14 5.73 -4.16 -5.12
CA ILE A 14 7.00 -3.48 -4.84
C ILE A 14 7.89 -3.42 -6.10
N ALA A 15 8.00 -4.52 -6.85
CA ALA A 15 8.79 -4.55 -8.08
C ALA A 15 8.28 -3.54 -9.11
N LYS A 16 6.96 -3.49 -9.34
CA LYS A 16 6.33 -2.52 -10.24
C LYS A 16 6.47 -1.08 -9.75
N ALA A 17 6.34 -0.86 -8.44
CA ALA A 17 6.53 0.45 -7.84
C ALA A 17 7.96 0.97 -8.00
N ARG A 18 8.97 0.10 -7.96
CA ARG A 18 10.38 0.49 -8.14
C ARG A 18 10.70 1.05 -9.53
N GLU A 19 9.87 0.80 -10.54
CA GLU A 19 10.01 1.38 -11.87
C GLU A 19 9.59 2.86 -11.93
N ALA A 20 8.85 3.34 -10.92
CA ALA A 20 8.40 4.71 -10.82
C ALA A 20 9.44 5.63 -10.14
N THR A 21 9.45 6.89 -10.58
CA THR A 21 10.45 7.89 -10.17
C THR A 21 9.96 8.84 -9.08
N THR A 22 8.65 8.98 -8.89
CA THR A 22 8.07 9.87 -7.87
C THR A 22 7.39 9.04 -6.77
N LEU A 23 7.34 9.57 -5.54
CA LEU A 23 6.64 8.96 -4.40
C LEU A 23 5.19 8.62 -4.76
N LEU A 24 4.52 9.58 -5.39
CA LEU A 24 3.15 9.42 -5.86
C LEU A 24 3.03 8.21 -6.79
N ASN A 25 3.84 8.17 -7.86
CA ASN A 25 3.76 7.11 -8.85
C ASN A 25 4.17 5.75 -8.28
N ARG A 26 5.10 5.70 -7.30
CA ARG A 26 5.47 4.47 -6.59
C ARG A 26 4.30 3.89 -5.82
N ILE A 27 3.60 4.73 -5.04
CA ILE A 27 2.44 4.31 -4.25
C ILE A 27 1.28 3.91 -5.18
N SER A 28 1.01 4.68 -6.22
CA SER A 28 0.01 4.37 -7.25
C SER A 28 0.27 3.04 -7.95
N ALA A 29 1.51 2.80 -8.38
CA ALA A 29 1.91 1.57 -9.05
C ALA A 29 1.77 0.35 -8.13
N PHE A 30 2.05 0.51 -6.83
CA PHE A 30 1.81 -0.53 -5.83
C PHE A 30 0.31 -0.89 -5.75
N PHE A 31 -0.57 0.10 -5.61
CA PHE A 31 -2.02 -0.15 -5.58
C PHE A 31 -2.55 -0.76 -6.88
N ALA A 32 -2.08 -0.26 -8.02
CA ALA A 32 -2.46 -0.80 -9.33
C ALA A 32 -2.07 -2.28 -9.46
N ALA A 33 -0.89 -2.67 -8.97
CA ALA A 33 -0.46 -4.08 -8.97
C ALA A 33 -1.29 -4.94 -8.01
N ALA A 34 -1.62 -4.42 -6.83
CA ALA A 34 -2.46 -5.12 -5.86
C ALA A 34 -3.88 -5.38 -6.41
N MET A 35 -4.48 -4.38 -7.08
CA MET A 35 -5.79 -4.50 -7.74
C MET A 35 -5.76 -5.44 -8.95
N ASP A 36 -4.66 -5.47 -9.69
CA ASP A 36 -4.50 -6.37 -10.85
C ASP A 36 -4.36 -7.83 -10.42
N ALA A 37 -3.62 -8.09 -9.34
CA ALA A 37 -3.56 -9.40 -8.70
C ALA A 37 -4.93 -9.86 -8.17
N GLU A 38 -5.71 -8.95 -7.59
CA GLU A 38 -7.09 -9.20 -7.15
C GLU A 38 -8.03 -9.54 -8.33
N SER A 39 -7.79 -8.98 -9.52
CA SER A 39 -8.62 -9.25 -10.70
C SER A 39 -8.51 -10.68 -11.24
N THR A 40 -7.43 -11.38 -10.88
CA THR A 40 -7.19 -12.78 -11.25
C THR A 40 -7.77 -13.75 -10.22
N ASP A 41 -7.88 -13.33 -8.93
CA ASP A 41 -8.47 -14.12 -7.84
C ASP A 41 -8.90 -13.24 -6.65
N ARG A 42 -10.18 -12.82 -6.62
CA ARG A 42 -10.75 -11.99 -5.53
C ARG A 42 -10.62 -12.65 -4.15
N SER A 43 -10.63 -13.98 -4.11
CA SER A 43 -10.43 -14.76 -2.90
C SER A 43 -9.05 -14.52 -2.30
N ALA A 44 -8.03 -14.30 -3.14
CA ALA A 44 -6.65 -14.09 -2.69
C ALA A 44 -6.48 -12.75 -1.96
N ALA A 45 -7.14 -11.67 -2.41
CA ALA A 45 -7.08 -10.35 -1.77
C ALA A 45 -7.79 -10.30 -0.41
N ALA A 46 -9.01 -10.83 -0.34
CA ALA A 46 -9.72 -10.97 0.92
C ALA A 46 -8.91 -11.84 1.90
N PHE A 47 -8.38 -12.97 1.41
CA PHE A 47 -7.56 -13.88 2.20
C PHE A 47 -6.26 -13.22 2.71
N LEU A 48 -5.58 -12.44 1.88
CA LEU A 48 -4.39 -11.64 2.21
C LEU A 48 -4.62 -10.77 3.44
N VAL A 49 -5.67 -9.96 3.40
CA VAL A 49 -6.04 -9.03 4.46
C VAL A 49 -6.45 -9.77 5.75
N THR A 50 -7.22 -10.86 5.64
CA THR A 50 -7.57 -11.67 6.82
C THR A 50 -6.36 -12.36 7.41
N SER A 51 -5.42 -12.86 6.60
CA SER A 51 -4.20 -13.50 7.09
C SER A 51 -3.34 -12.53 7.90
N VAL A 52 -3.25 -11.27 7.46
CA VAL A 52 -2.51 -10.24 8.18
C VAL A 52 -3.20 -9.87 9.49
N LEU A 53 -4.53 -9.76 9.48
CA LEU A 53 -5.30 -9.51 10.69
C LEU A 53 -5.19 -10.65 11.71
N GLU A 54 -5.25 -11.89 11.24
CA GLU A 54 -5.08 -13.07 12.09
C GLU A 54 -3.65 -13.18 12.62
N ALA A 55 -2.62 -12.87 11.82
CA ALA A 55 -1.23 -12.82 12.30
C ALA A 55 -0.98 -11.72 13.34
N GLN A 56 -1.74 -10.61 13.31
CA GLN A 56 -1.71 -9.60 14.36
C GLN A 56 -2.40 -10.06 15.66
N ARG A 57 -3.44 -10.90 15.55
CA ARG A 57 -4.14 -11.48 16.72
C ARG A 57 -3.39 -12.66 17.33
N HIS A 58 -2.63 -13.37 16.49
CA HIS A 58 -1.89 -14.57 16.81
C HIS A 58 -0.43 -14.40 16.36
N PRO A 59 0.42 -13.74 17.17
CA PRO A 59 1.82 -13.47 16.83
C PRO A 59 2.62 -14.72 16.45
N GLU A 60 2.20 -15.89 16.92
CA GLU A 60 2.74 -17.20 16.58
C GLU A 60 2.56 -17.60 15.10
N LEU A 61 1.64 -16.94 14.38
CA LEU A 61 1.40 -17.14 12.95
C LEU A 61 2.27 -16.21 12.08
N VAL A 62 3.01 -15.28 12.70
CA VAL A 62 3.93 -14.40 11.97
C VAL A 62 5.20 -15.19 11.66
N SER A 63 5.41 -15.57 10.39
CA SER A 63 6.73 -16.04 9.94
C SER A 63 7.58 -14.85 9.48
N GLU A 64 8.85 -14.77 9.89
CA GLU A 64 9.76 -13.68 9.53
C GLU A 64 9.93 -13.54 8.00
N GLU A 65 9.79 -14.63 7.26
CA GLU A 65 9.93 -14.69 5.81
C GLU A 65 8.67 -14.20 5.06
N HIS A 66 7.52 -14.09 5.72
CA HIS A 66 6.25 -13.70 5.10
C HIS A 66 5.51 -12.59 5.86
N ASP A 67 6.24 -11.72 6.55
CA ASP A 67 5.68 -10.55 7.22
C ASP A 67 5.35 -9.45 6.19
N ALA A 68 4.14 -9.56 5.64
CA ALA A 68 3.53 -8.63 4.70
C ALA A 68 3.51 -7.18 5.23
N LEU A 69 3.30 -7.00 6.54
CA LEU A 69 3.25 -5.69 7.18
C LEU A 69 4.65 -5.07 7.24
N ARG A 70 5.66 -5.86 7.63
CA ARG A 70 7.07 -5.43 7.63
C ARG A 70 7.54 -5.08 6.22
N SER A 71 7.27 -5.93 5.23
CA SER A 71 7.62 -5.69 3.83
C SER A 71 6.98 -4.41 3.29
N SER A 72 5.72 -4.16 3.65
CA SER A 72 4.98 -2.95 3.32
C SER A 72 5.62 -1.71 3.96
N ARG A 73 5.99 -1.78 5.24
CA ARG A 73 6.66 -0.70 5.97
C ARG A 73 8.02 -0.39 5.39
N GLU A 74 8.82 -1.40 5.09
CA GLU A 74 10.14 -1.24 4.45
C GLU A 74 10.02 -0.57 3.07
N PHE A 75 9.04 -0.98 2.27
CA PHE A 75 8.75 -0.36 0.98
C PHE A 75 8.36 1.11 1.11
N VAL A 76 7.40 1.44 1.98
CA VAL A 76 6.95 2.83 2.18
C VAL A 76 8.09 3.69 2.71
N LYS A 77 8.87 3.17 3.67
CA LYS A 77 10.04 3.88 4.19
C LYS A 77 11.03 4.20 3.06
N TRP A 78 11.37 3.21 2.24
CA TRP A 78 12.27 3.40 1.11
C TRP A 78 11.74 4.47 0.13
N ALA A 79 10.45 4.41 -0.21
CA ALA A 79 9.85 5.37 -1.15
C ALA A 79 9.90 6.81 -0.61
N VAL A 80 9.65 6.99 0.70
CA VAL A 80 9.72 8.29 1.39
C VAL A 80 11.18 8.79 1.45
N ASP A 81 12.13 7.94 1.83
CA ASP A 81 13.54 8.30 1.89
C ASP A 81 14.06 8.78 0.51
N GLU A 82 13.68 8.08 -0.57
CA GLU A 82 14.03 8.46 -1.95
C GLU A 82 13.38 9.78 -2.39
N ALA A 83 12.14 10.02 -1.98
CA ALA A 83 11.44 11.27 -2.27
C ALA A 83 12.12 12.47 -1.57
N ILE A 84 12.62 12.27 -0.36
CA ILE A 84 13.39 13.28 0.38
C ILE A 84 14.75 13.49 -0.30
N ALA A 85 15.48 12.42 -0.62
CA ALA A 85 16.80 12.49 -1.23
C ALA A 85 16.79 13.19 -2.60
N SER A 86 15.72 13.01 -3.38
CA SER A 86 15.52 13.67 -4.68
C SER A 86 14.96 15.09 -4.58
N GLY A 87 14.57 15.54 -3.38
CA GLY A 87 13.93 16.84 -3.15
C GLY A 87 12.46 16.92 -3.56
N GLU A 88 11.83 15.80 -3.95
CA GLU A 88 10.40 15.71 -4.23
C GLU A 88 9.57 15.98 -2.97
N LEU A 89 9.97 15.42 -1.84
CA LEU A 89 9.32 15.59 -0.55
C LEU A 89 10.19 16.47 0.35
N THR A 90 9.70 17.68 0.65
CA THR A 90 10.29 18.56 1.67
C THR A 90 9.30 18.67 2.83
N THR A 91 9.72 18.33 4.04
CA THR A 91 8.85 18.37 5.22
C THR A 91 9.67 18.62 6.50
N ASP A 92 9.09 19.40 7.42
CA ASP A 92 9.61 19.59 8.78
C ASP A 92 8.99 18.60 9.79
N THR A 93 8.20 17.65 9.29
CA THR A 93 7.42 16.69 10.11
C THR A 93 8.23 15.41 10.39
N ASP A 94 7.83 14.68 11.43
CA ASP A 94 8.39 13.38 11.81
C ASP A 94 8.23 12.33 10.69
N ILE A 95 9.35 11.95 10.06
CA ILE A 95 9.40 10.98 8.94
C ILE A 95 8.83 9.62 9.35
N PRO A 96 9.22 9.01 10.49
CA PRO A 96 8.56 7.82 11.02
C PRO A 96 7.03 7.90 11.04
N ALA A 97 6.46 9.02 11.51
CA ALA A 97 5.00 9.19 11.53
C ALA A 97 4.39 9.24 10.12
N ILE A 98 5.07 9.88 9.15
CA ILE A 98 4.63 9.88 7.74
C ILE A 98 4.61 8.46 7.18
N VAL A 99 5.66 7.66 7.46
CA VAL A 99 5.73 6.27 7.01
C VAL A 99 4.58 5.45 7.59
N GLU A 100 4.34 5.51 8.90
CA GLU A 100 3.24 4.76 9.52
C GLU A 100 1.87 5.23 9.01
N MET A 101 1.68 6.53 8.79
CA MET A 101 0.45 7.07 8.21
C MET A 101 0.19 6.51 6.80
N LEU A 102 1.21 6.51 5.93
CA LEU A 102 1.08 5.97 4.58
C LEU A 102 0.86 4.45 4.58
N VAL A 103 1.53 3.71 5.48
CA VAL A 103 1.26 2.28 5.68
C VAL A 103 -0.18 2.06 6.11
N ALA A 104 -0.69 2.83 7.07
CA ALA A 104 -2.08 2.71 7.54
C ALA A 104 -3.09 2.99 6.41
N VAL A 105 -2.85 4.02 5.59
CA VAL A 105 -3.68 4.32 4.41
C VAL A 105 -3.66 3.14 3.42
N MET A 106 -2.49 2.59 3.15
CA MET A 106 -2.32 1.46 2.22
C MET A 106 -3.08 0.21 2.68
N TRP A 107 -2.98 -0.14 3.97
CA TRP A 107 -3.75 -1.24 4.53
C TRP A 107 -5.26 -0.96 4.56
N GLY A 108 -5.66 0.26 4.89
CA GLY A 108 -7.07 0.66 4.87
C GLY A 108 -7.70 0.56 3.48
N MET A 109 -6.98 0.98 2.44
CA MET A 109 -7.42 0.87 1.05
C MET A 109 -7.47 -0.59 0.58
N GLY A 110 -6.46 -1.41 0.93
CA GLY A 110 -6.47 -2.84 0.65
C GLY A 110 -7.63 -3.58 1.32
N PHE A 111 -7.95 -3.24 2.57
CA PHE A 111 -9.12 -3.77 3.27
C PHE A 111 -10.42 -3.36 2.59
N TYR A 112 -10.57 -2.07 2.25
CA TYR A 112 -11.76 -1.57 1.57
C TYR A 112 -11.97 -2.29 0.23
N ALA A 113 -10.93 -2.42 -0.59
CA ALA A 113 -10.98 -3.12 -1.88
C ALA A 113 -11.42 -4.59 -1.74
N GLY A 114 -10.81 -5.33 -0.81
CA GLY A 114 -11.05 -6.76 -0.66
C GLY A 114 -12.38 -7.14 0.02
N TYR A 115 -12.99 -6.25 0.81
CA TYR A 115 -14.18 -6.57 1.63
C TYR A 115 -15.40 -5.71 1.37
N VAL A 116 -15.23 -4.47 0.90
CA VAL A 116 -16.31 -3.46 0.88
C VAL A 116 -16.58 -2.98 -0.54
N GLY A 117 -15.53 -2.62 -1.27
CA GLY A 117 -15.60 -1.98 -2.57
C GLY A 117 -15.87 -2.94 -3.73
N HIS A 118 -16.56 -2.43 -4.75
CA HIS A 118 -16.59 -3.06 -6.07
C HIS A 118 -15.34 -2.65 -6.86
N ARG A 119 -14.90 -3.50 -7.79
CA ARG A 119 -13.66 -3.30 -8.57
C ARG A 119 -13.58 -1.91 -9.20
N ASP A 120 -14.70 -1.41 -9.72
CA ASP A 120 -14.78 -0.11 -10.38
C ASP A 120 -14.68 1.06 -9.38
N GLU A 121 -15.02 0.84 -8.11
CA GLU A 121 -14.94 1.85 -7.04
C GLU A 121 -13.50 2.00 -6.52
N VAL A 122 -12.73 0.92 -6.47
CA VAL A 122 -11.34 0.96 -5.95
C VAL A 122 -10.43 1.79 -6.85
N ALA A 123 -10.55 1.66 -8.18
CA ALA A 123 -9.79 2.47 -9.13
C ALA A 123 -10.07 3.97 -8.97
N VAL A 124 -11.34 4.32 -8.75
CA VAL A 124 -11.76 5.71 -8.49
C VAL A 124 -11.18 6.23 -7.17
N ILE A 125 -11.11 5.39 -6.13
CA ILE A 125 -10.54 5.78 -4.83
C ILE A 125 -9.03 6.01 -4.93
N VAL A 126 -8.31 5.17 -5.67
CA VAL A 126 -6.87 5.37 -5.94
C VAL A 126 -6.63 6.69 -6.68
N ASP A 127 -7.44 7.02 -7.69
CA ASP A 127 -7.39 8.32 -8.38
C ASP A 127 -7.60 9.50 -7.42
N LYS A 128 -8.55 9.41 -6.47
CA LYS A 128 -8.74 10.48 -5.45
C LYS A 128 -7.58 10.58 -4.47
N PHE A 129 -6.99 9.46 -4.08
CA PHE A 129 -5.80 9.46 -3.24
C PHE A 129 -4.61 10.09 -3.96
N GLU A 130 -4.45 9.86 -5.26
CA GLU A 130 -3.41 10.51 -6.05
C GLU A 130 -3.56 12.03 -6.07
N LEU A 131 -4.79 12.49 -6.31
CA LEU A 131 -5.09 13.92 -6.26
C LEU A 131 -4.85 14.51 -4.86
N LEU A 132 -5.11 13.75 -3.79
CA LEU A 132 -4.87 14.19 -2.41
C LEU A 132 -3.37 14.38 -2.16
N MET A 133 -2.58 13.36 -2.50
CA MET A 133 -1.12 13.37 -2.34
C MET A 133 -0.45 14.46 -3.20
N ALA A 134 -1.03 14.77 -4.36
CA ALA A 134 -0.58 15.86 -5.22
C ALA A 134 -1.03 17.26 -4.74
N ASN A 135 -1.76 17.36 -3.62
CA ASN A 135 -2.41 18.58 -3.14
C ASN A 135 -3.33 19.24 -4.19
N LYS A 136 -4.05 18.42 -4.96
CA LYS A 136 -4.95 18.81 -6.05
C LYS A 136 -6.39 18.35 -5.87
N LEU A 137 -6.68 17.56 -4.82
CA LEU A 137 -8.02 16.99 -4.63
C LEU A 137 -9.08 18.05 -4.32
N TRP A 138 -8.79 18.97 -3.40
CA TRP A 138 -9.77 19.96 -2.94
C TRP A 138 -9.11 21.27 -2.54
N GLN A 139 -9.96 22.28 -2.39
CA GLN A 139 -9.65 23.55 -1.75
C GLN A 139 -10.62 23.68 -0.58
N LEU A 140 -10.10 23.57 0.65
CA LEU A 140 -10.92 23.76 1.85
C LEU A 140 -11.09 25.26 2.09
N ARG A 141 -12.30 25.66 2.47
CA ARG A 141 -12.61 27.03 2.91
C ARG A 141 -13.12 26.94 4.34
N ASP A 142 -12.60 27.79 5.21
CA ASP A 142 -13.05 27.92 6.60
C ASP A 142 -14.41 28.61 6.69
#